data_AF-Q113C1-F1
#
_entry.id   AF-Q113C1-F1
#
_cell.length_a   1.000
_cell.length_b   1.000
_cell.length_c   1.000
_cell.angle_alpha   90.00
_cell.angle_beta   90.00
_cell.angle_gamma   90.00
#
_symmetry.space_group_name_H-M   'P 1'
#
loop_
_entity.id
_entity.type
_entity.pdbx_description
1 polymer ?
#
loop_
_entity_poly.entity_id
_entity_poly.type
_entity_poly.pdbx_seq_one_letter_code
_entity_poly.pdbx_strand_id
1 'polypeptide(L)'
;MWHKWLITHPKVYRLRGQLVYLGDGIKVGKEGRKMPAVKKLHNESENVTKPEWIRGHYFGALALLSVTGSCLKAVPVTLGLQDGIKMAEDDETIIVE
;
A
#
# COMPACT_ATOMS: atom_id res chain seq x y z
N MET A 1 15.33 0.96 -14.21
CA MET A 1 14.23 0.58 -13.29
C MET A 1 12.95 0.40 -14.09
N TRP A 2 12.20 -0.68 -13.79
CA TRP A 2 10.93 -1.08 -14.41
C TRP A 2 9.95 0.06 -14.72
N HIS A 3 9.69 0.93 -13.75
CA HIS A 3 8.71 2.03 -13.88
C HIS A 3 9.05 3.02 -15.01
N LYS A 4 10.35 3.26 -15.29
CA LYS A 4 10.77 4.20 -16.34
C LYS A 4 10.35 3.70 -17.72
N TRP A 5 10.52 2.41 -17.97
CA TRP A 5 10.06 1.77 -19.21
C TRP A 5 8.52 1.81 -19.28
N LEU A 6 7.85 1.42 -18.19
CA LEU A 6 6.39 1.34 -18.16
C LEU A 6 5.73 2.69 -18.50
N ILE A 7 6.22 3.80 -17.95
CA ILE A 7 5.69 5.16 -18.20
C ILE A 7 5.74 5.56 -19.69
N THR A 8 6.70 5.01 -20.45
CA THR A 8 6.85 5.28 -21.89
C THR A 8 6.00 4.35 -22.77
N HIS A 9 5.36 3.34 -22.19
CA HIS A 9 4.63 2.34 -22.97
C HIS A 9 3.36 2.96 -23.59
N PRO A 10 3.09 2.75 -24.89
CA PRO A 10 1.94 3.35 -25.60
C PRO A 10 0.55 2.94 -25.06
N LYS A 11 0.47 1.89 -24.24
CA LYS A 11 -0.79 1.39 -23.67
C LYS A 11 -1.14 2.04 -22.33
N VAL A 12 -0.24 2.85 -21.78
CA VAL A 12 -0.49 3.59 -20.55
C VAL A 12 -1.60 4.60 -20.77
N TYR A 13 -2.60 4.54 -19.91
CA TYR A 13 -3.72 5.47 -19.95
C TYR A 13 -3.27 6.84 -19.48
N ARG A 14 -3.71 7.87 -20.21
CA ARG A 14 -3.48 9.27 -19.87
C ARG A 14 -4.80 10.02 -19.82
N LEU A 15 -5.04 10.72 -18.71
CA LEU A 15 -6.15 11.65 -18.57
C LEU A 15 -5.62 13.06 -18.77
N ARG A 16 -6.12 13.78 -19.78
CA ARG A 16 -5.64 15.15 -20.12
C ARG A 16 -4.12 15.23 -20.29
N GLY A 17 -3.53 14.21 -20.92
CA GLY A 17 -2.08 14.11 -21.15
C GLY A 17 -1.27 13.63 -19.93
N GLN A 18 -1.87 13.51 -18.74
CA GLN A 18 -1.19 13.09 -17.51
C GLN A 18 -1.36 11.60 -17.24
N LEU A 19 -0.34 11.00 -16.63
CA LEU A 19 -0.37 9.59 -16.20
C LEU A 19 -1.44 9.38 -15.12
N VAL A 20 -2.15 8.26 -15.19
CA VAL A 20 -3.08 7.86 -14.13
C VAL A 20 -2.46 6.73 -13.31
N TYR A 21 -2.25 7.03 -12.04
CA TYR A 21 -1.80 6.06 -11.05
C TYR A 21 -2.98 5.54 -10.23
N LEU A 22 -2.89 4.28 -9.83
CA LEU A 22 -3.82 3.62 -8.93
C LEU A 22 -3.06 3.30 -7.65
N GLY A 23 -3.57 3.78 -6.52
CA GLY A 23 -3.07 3.45 -5.20
C GLY A 23 -4.05 2.54 -4.50
N ASP A 24 -3.54 1.52 -3.83
CA ASP A 24 -4.32 0.71 -2.89
C ASP A 24 -3.45 0.36 -1.69
N GLY A 25 -4.08 0.02 -0.56
CA GLY A 25 -3.38 -0.39 0.63
C GLY A 25 -4.22 -1.29 1.51
N ILE A 26 -3.56 -2.26 2.14
CA ILE A 26 -4.21 -3.26 2.98
C ILE A 26 -3.50 -3.39 4.33
N LYS A 27 -4.32 -3.43 5.39
CA LYS A 27 -3.89 -3.76 6.76
C LYS A 27 -4.03 -5.27 6.94
N VAL A 28 -2.91 -5.96 7.13
CA VAL A 28 -2.84 -7.42 7.26
C VAL A 28 -2.56 -7.78 8.71
N GLY A 29 -3.53 -8.39 9.37
CA GLY A 29 -3.41 -8.85 10.75
C GLY A 29 -2.30 -9.88 10.94
N LYS A 30 -1.57 -9.78 12.05
CA LYS A 30 -0.54 -10.73 12.46
C LYS A 30 -0.71 -11.06 13.94
N GLU A 31 -0.68 -12.36 14.25
CA GLU A 31 -0.81 -12.87 15.63
C GLU A 31 0.52 -12.84 16.40
N GLY A 32 1.66 -12.77 15.69
CA GLY A 32 2.99 -12.79 16.28
C GLY A 32 3.29 -11.52 17.07
N ARG A 33 3.20 -11.57 18.41
CA ARG A 33 3.48 -10.43 19.30
C ARG A 33 4.91 -9.88 19.21
N LYS A 34 5.87 -10.71 18.79
CA LYS A 34 7.29 -10.37 18.62
C LYS A 34 7.73 -10.36 17.15
N MET A 35 6.79 -10.38 16.20
CA MET A 35 7.13 -10.34 14.78
C MET A 35 7.67 -8.94 14.43
N PRO A 36 8.82 -8.83 13.73
CA PRO A 36 9.40 -7.54 13.37
C PRO A 36 8.45 -6.66 12.56
N ALA A 37 8.56 -5.35 12.74
CA ALA A 37 7.77 -4.33 12.04
C ALA A 37 6.24 -4.39 12.25
N VAL A 38 5.72 -5.24 13.14
CA VAL A 38 4.28 -5.28 13.42
C VAL A 38 3.90 -4.06 14.26
N LYS A 39 2.96 -3.25 13.75
CA LYS A 39 2.44 -2.06 14.44
C LYS A 39 0.98 -2.23 14.84
N LYS A 40 0.53 -1.41 15.80
CA LYS A 40 -0.89 -1.23 16.13
C LYS A 40 -1.47 -0.24 15.12
N LEU A 41 -2.40 -0.70 14.30
CA LEU A 41 -2.99 0.06 13.20
C LEU A 41 -4.46 0.35 13.54
N HIS A 42 -4.84 1.62 13.48
CA HIS A 42 -6.24 2.02 13.60
C HIS A 42 -6.99 1.64 12.33
N ASN A 43 -8.24 1.22 12.45
CA ASN A 43 -9.09 0.87 11.34
C ASN A 43 -10.21 1.91 11.21
N GLU A 44 -10.11 2.76 10.18
CA GLU A 44 -11.05 3.85 9.92
C GLU A 44 -12.42 3.38 9.40
N SER A 45 -12.56 2.09 9.10
CA SER A 45 -13.83 1.54 8.61
C SER A 45 -14.84 1.44 9.77
N GLU A 46 -15.96 2.15 9.65
CA GLU A 46 -17.11 2.08 10.57
C GLU A 46 -17.87 0.73 10.51
N ASN A 47 -17.33 -0.29 9.84
CA ASN A 47 -17.99 -1.59 9.76
C ASN A 47 -17.88 -2.32 11.11
N VAL A 48 -19.02 -2.50 11.76
CA VAL A 48 -19.22 -3.09 13.11
C VAL A 48 -18.54 -4.46 13.30
N THR A 49 -18.26 -5.18 12.22
CA THR A 49 -17.64 -6.52 12.30
C THR A 49 -16.11 -6.52 12.40
N LYS A 50 -15.45 -5.39 12.12
CA LYS A 50 -13.98 -5.31 12.20
C LYS A 50 -13.56 -4.64 13.50
N PRO A 51 -12.51 -5.13 14.17
CA PRO A 51 -11.98 -4.43 15.33
C PRO A 51 -11.44 -3.05 14.90
N GLU A 52 -11.65 -2.07 15.77
CA GLU A 52 -11.16 -0.69 15.61
C GLU A 52 -9.63 -0.63 15.52
N TRP A 53 -8.96 -1.62 16.11
CA TRP A 53 -7.51 -1.74 16.12
C TRP A 53 -7.06 -3.13 15.68
N ILE A 54 -6.09 -3.19 14.79
CA ILE A 54 -5.47 -4.43 14.32
C ILE A 54 -3.95 -4.36 14.55
N ARG A 55 -3.36 -5.44 15.07
CA ARG A 55 -1.90 -5.59 15.06
C ARG A 55 -1.51 -6.26 13.75
N GLY A 56 -0.62 -5.64 13.01
CA GLY A 56 -0.29 -6.14 11.69
C GLY A 56 0.72 -5.31 10.93
N HIS A 57 0.67 -5.49 9.63
CA HIS A 57 1.47 -4.80 8.64
C HIS A 57 0.54 -4.06 7.67
N TYR A 58 0.93 -2.86 7.28
CA TYR A 58 0.28 -2.06 6.27
C TYR A 58 1.09 -2.15 4.97
N PHE A 59 0.52 -2.84 3.99
CA PHE A 59 1.09 -2.94 2.66
C PHE A 59 0.43 -1.92 1.76
N GLY A 60 1.24 -1.15 1.05
CA GLY A 60 0.78 -0.27 -0.01
C GLY A 60 1.21 -0.78 -1.38
N ALA A 61 0.36 -0.54 -2.36
CA ALA A 61 0.61 -0.83 -3.76
C ALA A 61 0.38 0.44 -4.59
N LEU A 62 1.27 0.66 -5.56
CA LEU A 62 1.11 1.66 -6.59
C LEU A 62 1.16 0.97 -7.95
N ALA A 63 0.21 1.27 -8.81
CA ALA A 63 0.11 0.76 -10.16
C ALA A 63 -0.13 1.90 -11.15
N LEU A 64 0.20 1.65 -12.42
CA LEU A 64 -0.11 2.54 -13.52
C LEU A 64 -1.32 1.98 -14.28
N LEU A 65 -2.26 2.85 -14.64
CA LEU A 65 -3.43 2.45 -15.42
C LEU A 65 -3.01 2.21 -16.88
N SER A 66 -3.36 1.05 -17.44
CA SER A 66 -3.09 0.68 -18.82
C SER A 66 -4.37 0.21 -19.52
N VAL A 67 -4.46 0.45 -20.82
CA VAL A 67 -5.54 -0.02 -21.69
C VAL A 67 -5.08 -1.28 -22.44
N THR A 68 -5.87 -2.35 -22.36
CA THR A 68 -5.65 -3.59 -23.11
C THR A 68 -6.96 -4.01 -23.75
N GLY A 69 -7.09 -3.78 -25.06
CA GLY A 69 -8.34 -3.95 -25.78
C GLY A 69 -9.40 -2.99 -25.23
N SER A 70 -10.56 -3.53 -24.84
CA SER A 70 -11.66 -2.78 -24.20
C SER A 70 -11.54 -2.69 -22.67
N CYS A 71 -10.48 -3.22 -22.07
CA CYS A 71 -10.33 -3.31 -20.62
C CYS A 71 -9.27 -2.35 -20.09
N LEU A 72 -9.53 -1.82 -18.88
CA LEU A 72 -8.54 -1.17 -18.05
C LEU A 72 -7.84 -2.20 -17.16
N LYS A 73 -6.52 -2.05 -16.99
CA LYS A 73 -5.67 -2.93 -16.19
C LYS A 73 -4.76 -2.08 -15.29
N ALA A 74 -4.61 -2.51 -14.04
CA ALA A 74 -3.62 -1.97 -13.13
C ALA A 74 -2.28 -2.69 -13.34
N VAL A 75 -1.26 -1.99 -13.80
CA VAL A 75 0.08 -2.57 -13.97
C VAL A 75 0.94 -2.19 -12.76
N PRO A 76 1.34 -3.15 -11.90
CA PRO A 76 2.07 -2.85 -10.68
C PRO A 76 3.39 -2.11 -10.94
N VAL A 77 3.63 -1.04 -10.19
CA VAL A 77 4.87 -0.25 -10.20
C VAL A 77 5.72 -0.62 -8.99
N THR A 78 5.10 -0.63 -7.80
CA THR A 78 5.73 -1.00 -6.55
C THR A 78 4.71 -1.55 -5.57
N LEU A 79 5.13 -2.51 -4.76
CA LEU A 79 4.42 -2.99 -3.58
C LEU A 79 5.42 -3.02 -2.44
N GLY A 80 4.99 -2.61 -1.24
CA GLY A 80 5.91 -2.55 -0.12
C GLY A 80 5.22 -2.41 1.22
N LEU A 81 5.97 -2.77 2.26
CA LEU A 81 5.61 -2.54 3.65
C LEU A 81 5.77 -1.05 3.95
N GLN A 82 4.69 -0.36 4.29
CA GLN A 82 4.70 1.07 4.56
C GLN A 82 4.88 1.40 6.04
N ASP A 83 4.53 0.47 6.93
CA ASP A 83 4.69 0.57 8.38
C ASP A 83 5.88 -0.24 8.92
N GLY A 84 6.90 -0.41 8.09
CA GLY A 84 8.15 -1.11 8.39
C GLY A 84 8.93 -0.56 9.60
N ILE A 85 10.02 -1.25 9.96
CA ILE A 85 11.01 -0.70 10.90
C ILE A 85 11.57 0.58 10.28
N LYS A 86 11.19 1.74 10.83
CA LYS A 86 11.82 3.01 10.49
C LYS A 86 13.14 3.06 11.23
N MET A 87 14.24 3.22 10.51
CA MET A 87 15.51 3.57 11.13
C MET A 87 15.47 5.08 11.40
N ALA A 88 14.97 5.47 12.57
CA ALA A 88 15.05 6.84 13.06
C ALA A 88 15.17 6.80 14.59
N GLU A 89 16.05 7.65 15.14
CA GLU A 89 16.51 7.68 16.52
C GLU A 89 15.43 7.97 17.58
N ASP A 90 14.20 8.29 17.18
CA ASP A 90 13.13 8.72 18.09
C ASP A 90 11.75 8.12 17.72
N ASP A 91 11.63 6.78 17.63
CA ASP A 91 10.29 6.14 17.64
C ASP A 91 9.96 5.85 19.11
N GLU A 92 9.38 6.83 19.83
CA GLU A 92 8.64 6.61 21.08
C GLU A 92 7.48 5.67 20.76
N THR A 93 7.81 4.39 20.71
CA THR A 93 6.85 3.31 20.61
C THR A 93 6.13 3.34 21.94
N ILE A 94 4.98 4.01 21.99
CA ILE A 94 4.02 3.85 23.08
C ILE A 94 3.67 2.37 23.06
N ILE A 95 4.31 1.62 23.96
CA ILE A 95 3.86 0.31 24.40
C ILE A 95 2.56 0.60 25.12
N VAL A 96 1.45 0.51 24.39
CA VAL A 96 0.14 0.44 25.01
C VAL A 96 0.08 -0.98 25.60
N GLU A 97 0.20 -1.05 26.93
CA GLU A 97 -0.08 -2.27 27.72
C GLU A 97 -1.48 -2.84 27.39
#